data_AF-A0A0L0BPM3-F1
#
_entry.id   AF-A0A0L0BPM3-F1
#
_cell.length_a   1.000
_cell.length_b   1.000
_cell.length_c   1.000
_cell.angle_alpha   90.00
_cell.angle_beta   90.00
_cell.angle_gamma   90.00
#
_symmetry.space_group_name_H-M   'P 1'
#
loop_
_entity.id
_entity.type
_entity.pdbx_description
1 polymer ?
#
loop_
_entity_poly.entity_id
_entity_poly.type
_entity_poly.pdbx_seq_one_letter_code
_entity_poly.pdbx_strand_id
1 'polypeptide(L)'
;MVPEENIFKEESSDDDLSEDFVDPPSNNYENECVLCKDKIPNIVLLPCKNLKISDECNLKLQADAISNGLQNYNCPLCRKIVEDSMQIYN
;
A
#
# COMPACT_ATOMS: atom_id res chain seq x y z
N MET A 1 -22.12 67.29 19.77
CA MET A 1 -21.83 67.26 18.32
C MET A 1 -20.33 67.33 18.18
N VAL A 2 -19.70 66.20 17.84
CA VAL A 2 -18.26 66.09 17.58
C VAL A 2 -18.16 65.68 16.10
N PRO A 3 -17.32 66.32 15.28
CA PRO A 3 -17.25 66.01 13.85
C PRO A 3 -16.43 64.74 13.60
N GLU A 4 -16.94 63.93 12.68
CA GLU A 4 -16.22 62.82 12.05
C GLU A 4 -15.26 63.39 11.01
N GLU A 5 -13.97 63.05 11.10
CA GLU A 5 -13.05 63.14 9.96
C GLU A 5 -12.27 61.82 9.81
N ASN A 6 -12.48 61.21 8.65
CA ASN A 6 -11.88 59.98 8.14
C ASN A 6 -10.35 59.99 8.11
N ILE A 7 -9.72 58.95 8.63
CA ILE A 7 -8.41 58.50 8.14
C ILE A 7 -8.50 57.00 7.84
N PHE A 8 -8.59 56.74 6.54
CA PHE A 8 -8.36 55.47 5.86
C PHE A 8 -7.11 54.77 6.39
N LYS A 9 -7.23 53.48 6.71
CA LYS A 9 -6.23 52.46 6.35
C LYS A 9 -6.84 51.08 6.48
N GLU A 10 -7.47 50.65 5.39
CA GLU A 10 -7.59 49.24 5.06
C GLU A 10 -6.17 48.71 4.88
N GLU A 11 -5.68 47.91 5.82
CA GLU A 11 -4.53 47.04 5.59
C GLU A 11 -5.08 45.62 5.42
N SER A 12 -5.52 45.34 4.19
CA SER A 12 -5.64 43.99 3.67
C SER A 12 -4.23 43.44 3.51
N SER A 13 -3.73 42.76 4.54
CA SER A 13 -2.64 41.83 4.37
C SER A 13 -3.25 40.55 3.79
N ASP A 14 -3.20 40.46 2.46
CA ASP A 14 -3.36 39.22 1.73
C ASP A 14 -2.24 38.26 2.17
N ASP A 15 -2.49 37.52 3.26
CA ASP A 15 -1.74 36.31 3.59
C ASP A 15 -2.16 35.23 2.57
N ASP A 16 -1.64 35.38 1.35
CA ASP A 16 -1.64 34.35 0.30
C ASP A 16 -0.65 33.25 0.72
N LEU A 17 -1.00 32.55 1.80
CA LEU A 17 -0.44 31.25 2.11
C LEU A 17 -1.07 30.26 1.11
N SER A 18 -0.50 30.22 -0.09
CA SER A 18 -0.63 29.05 -0.95
C SER A 18 0.01 27.88 -0.19
N GLU A 19 -0.77 27.25 0.68
CA GLU A 19 -0.48 25.92 1.18
C GLU A 19 -0.37 25.05 -0.08
N ASP A 20 0.86 24.85 -0.55
CA ASP A 20 1.20 23.75 -1.43
C ASP A 20 0.78 22.49 -0.67
N PHE A 21 -0.48 22.09 -0.84
CA PHE A 21 -0.98 20.76 -0.52
C PHE A 21 -0.22 19.82 -1.44
N VAL A 22 1.02 19.52 -1.06
CA VAL A 22 1.72 18.36 -1.58
C VAL A 22 0.89 17.19 -1.08
N ASP A 23 0.01 16.68 -1.95
CA ASP A 23 -0.69 15.43 -1.68
C ASP A 23 0.39 14.45 -1.19
N PRO A 24 0.28 13.92 0.04
CA PRO A 24 1.21 12.91 0.49
C PRO A 24 1.17 11.81 -0.58
N PRO A 25 2.34 11.28 -1.01
CA PRO A 25 2.35 10.23 -2.02
C PRO A 25 1.35 9.18 -1.56
N SER A 26 0.30 8.98 -2.35
CA SER A 26 -0.71 7.95 -2.09
C SER A 26 0.03 6.63 -2.18
N ASN A 27 0.61 6.23 -1.04
CA ASN A 27 1.44 5.05 -0.89
C ASN A 27 0.52 3.83 -1.00
N ASN A 28 0.17 3.47 -2.24
CA ASN A 28 -0.63 2.30 -2.57
C ASN A 28 0.09 0.97 -2.28
N TYR A 29 1.27 1.01 -1.64
CA TYR A 29 2.05 -0.15 -1.21
C TYR A 29 1.27 -1.15 -0.33
N GLU A 30 0.17 -0.72 0.30
CA GLU A 30 -0.71 -1.63 1.05
C GLU A 30 -1.44 -2.63 0.15
N ASN A 31 -1.64 -2.26 -1.12
CA ASN A 31 -2.39 -3.01 -2.13
C ASN A 31 -1.50 -3.79 -3.10
N GLU A 32 -0.19 -3.84 -2.84
CA GLU A 32 0.78 -4.52 -3.69
C GLU A 32 1.29 -5.82 -3.04
N CYS A 33 1.73 -6.74 -3.90
CA CYS A 33 2.41 -7.96 -3.52
C CYS A 33 3.63 -7.63 -2.67
N VAL A 34 3.73 -8.23 -1.48
CA VAL A 34 4.81 -7.94 -0.54
C VAL A 34 6.17 -8.43 -1.02
N LEU A 35 6.21 -9.28 -2.05
CA LEU A 35 7.43 -9.83 -2.63
C LEU A 35 7.93 -9.02 -3.83
N CYS A 36 7.07 -8.71 -4.81
CA CYS A 36 7.49 -7.97 -6.01
C CYS A 36 7.24 -6.46 -5.96
N LYS A 37 6.36 -5.96 -5.09
CA LYS A 37 6.00 -4.53 -5.01
C LYS A 37 5.58 -3.92 -6.35
N ASP A 38 4.86 -4.72 -7.14
CA ASP A 38 4.52 -4.40 -8.53
C ASP A 38 3.09 -4.83 -8.89
N LYS A 39 2.70 -6.06 -8.50
CA LYS A 39 1.38 -6.61 -8.80
C LYS A 39 0.44 -6.57 -7.61
N ILE A 40 -0.86 -6.49 -7.87
CA ILE A 40 -1.89 -6.64 -6.84
C ILE A 40 -1.88 -8.09 -6.32
N PRO A 41 -1.86 -8.34 -5.00
CA PRO A 41 -2.02 -9.67 -4.43
C PRO A 41 -3.31 -10.32 -4.90
N ASN A 42 -3.27 -11.57 -5.35
CA ASN A 42 -4.44 -12.32 -5.77
C ASN A 42 -4.46 -13.77 -5.26
N ILE A 43 -3.47 -14.15 -4.43
CA ILE A 43 -3.34 -15.48 -3.85
C ILE A 43 -3.58 -15.46 -2.34
N VAL A 44 -4.49 -16.32 -1.88
CA VAL A 44 -4.69 -16.66 -0.47
C VAL A 44 -3.88 -17.92 -0.14
N LEU A 45 -2.97 -17.80 0.82
CA LEU A 45 -2.18 -18.94 1.31
C LEU A 45 -2.92 -19.71 2.41
N LEU A 46 -3.10 -21.02 2.27
CA LEU A 46 -3.77 -21.87 3.25
C LEU A 46 -2.76 -22.67 4.08
N PRO A 47 -3.01 -22.87 5.39
CA PRO A 47 -4.21 -22.50 6.15
C PRO A 47 -4.17 -21.08 6.76
N CYS A 48 -3.09 -20.32 6.56
CA CYS A 48 -2.87 -19.05 7.27
C CYS A 48 -3.72 -17.86 6.80
N LYS A 49 -4.37 -17.96 5.64
CA LYS A 49 -5.28 -16.97 5.02
C LYS A 49 -4.64 -15.62 4.69
N ASN A 50 -3.31 -15.55 4.56
CA ASN A 50 -2.65 -14.33 4.14
C ASN A 50 -2.89 -14.08 2.64
N LEU A 51 -3.40 -12.89 2.30
CA LEU A 51 -3.61 -12.38 0.95
C LEU A 51 -2.72 -11.16 0.71
N LYS A 52 -1.46 -11.42 0.38
CA LYS A 52 -0.44 -10.37 0.22
C LYS A 52 0.58 -10.71 -0.87
N ILE A 53 0.35 -11.76 -1.65
CA ILE A 53 1.27 -12.23 -2.69
C ILE A 53 0.51 -12.37 -4.00
N SER A 54 1.18 -12.06 -5.12
CA SER A 54 0.70 -12.32 -6.47
C SER A 54 0.92 -13.77 -6.89
N ASP A 55 0.15 -14.23 -7.86
CA ASP A 55 0.27 -15.52 -8.54
C ASP A 55 1.71 -15.84 -8.98
N GLU A 56 2.38 -14.89 -9.65
CA GLU A 56 3.73 -15.08 -10.16
C GLU A 56 4.74 -15.31 -9.03
N CYS A 57 4.64 -14.53 -7.94
CA CYS A 57 5.50 -14.70 -6.78
C CYS A 57 5.19 -16.00 -6.05
N ASN A 58 3.92 -16.42 -6.02
CA ASN A 58 3.52 -17.70 -5.45
C ASN A 58 4.14 -18.89 -6.21
N LEU A 59 4.10 -18.84 -7.54
CA LEU A 59 4.71 -19.86 -8.40
C LEU A 59 6.23 -19.93 -8.21
N LYS A 60 6.92 -18.79 -8.06
CA LYS A 60 8.36 -18.76 -7.76
C LYS A 60 8.67 -19.45 -6.43
N LEU A 61 7.92 -19.14 -5.37
CA LEU A 61 8.11 -19.79 -4.06
C LEU A 61 7.91 -21.31 -4.13
N GLN A 62 6.89 -21.76 -4.88
CA GLN A 62 6.65 -23.19 -5.10
C GLN A 62 7.80 -23.85 -5.88
N ALA A 63 8.25 -23.22 -6.96
CA ALA A 63 9.37 -23.71 -7.76
C ALA A 63 10.69 -23.79 -6.97
N ASP A 64 10.96 -22.79 -6.13
CA ASP A 64 12.12 -22.78 -5.23
C ASP A 64 12.05 -23.91 -4.20
N ALA A 65 10.87 -24.17 -3.62
CA ALA A 65 10.69 -25.28 -2.69
C ALA A 65 10.93 -26.64 -3.36
N ILE A 66 10.35 -26.85 -4.55
CA ILE A 66 10.54 -28.07 -5.34
C ILE A 66 12.02 -28.27 -5.69
N SER A 67 12.72 -27.20 -6.08
CA SER A 67 14.15 -27.23 -6.42
C SER A 67 15.02 -27.63 -5.23
N ASN A 68 14.56 -27.33 -4.01
CA ASN A 68 15.20 -27.74 -2.76
C ASN A 68 14.73 -29.11 -2.24
N GLY A 69 13.95 -29.86 -3.02
CA GLY A 69 13.41 -31.17 -2.64
C GLY A 69 12.30 -31.11 -1.59
N LEU A 70 11.68 -29.94 -1.40
CA LEU A 70 10.56 -29.75 -0.47
C LEU A 70 9.23 -29.86 -1.22
N GLN A 71 8.25 -30.51 -0.58
CA GLN A 71 6.88 -30.56 -1.11
C GLN A 71 6.11 -29.25 -0.86
N ASN A 72 6.44 -28.54 0.23
CA ASN A 72 5.75 -27.34 0.69
C ASN A 72 6.76 -26.21 1.01
N TYR A 73 6.27 -24.96 1.04
CA TYR A 73 7.02 -23.78 1.46
C TYR A 73 6.35 -23.09 2.63
N ASN A 74 7.06 -22.18 3.30
CA ASN A 74 6.52 -21.43 4.42
C ASN A 74 5.96 -20.09 3.94
N CYS A 75 4.85 -19.66 4.52
CA CYS A 75 4.26 -18.35 4.29
C CYS A 75 5.30 -17.26 4.63
N PRO A 76 5.60 -16.33 3.70
CA PRO A 76 6.59 -15.27 3.95
C PRO A 76 6.25 -14.35 5.12
N LEU A 77 4.97 -14.25 5.50
CA LEU A 77 4.47 -13.33 6.53
C LEU A 77 4.46 -13.97 7.92
N CYS A 78 3.91 -15.17 8.03
CA CYS A 78 3.70 -15.82 9.34
C CYS A 78 4.52 -17.10 9.54
N ARG A 79 5.35 -17.49 8.56
CA ARG A 79 6.23 -18.66 8.57
C ARG A 79 5.54 -20.02 8.74
N LYS A 80 4.20 -20.08 8.81
CA LYS A 80 3.44 -21.34 8.78
C LYS A 80 3.64 -22.05 7.44
N ILE A 81 3.65 -23.38 7.46
CA ILE A 81 3.69 -24.19 6.25
C ILE A 81 2.46 -23.87 5.40
N VAL A 82 2.68 -23.62 4.11
CA VAL A 82 1.63 -23.48 3.12
C VAL A 82 1.34 -24.87 2.58
N GLU A 83 0.11 -25.32 2.77
CA GLU A 83 -0.36 -26.62 2.32
C GLU A 83 -1.07 -26.51 0.95
N ASP A 84 -1.70 -25.35 0.70
CA ASP A 84 -2.41 -25.07 -0.54
C ASP A 84 -2.51 -23.55 -0.77
N SER A 85 -2.89 -23.14 -1.97
CA SER A 85 -3.09 -21.74 -2.35
C SER A 85 -4.31 -21.56 -3.25
N MET A 86 -5.12 -20.53 -2.99
CA MET A 86 -6.33 -20.22 -3.75
C MET A 86 -6.21 -18.86 -4.43
N GLN A 87 -6.50 -18.81 -5.73
CA GLN A 87 -6.63 -17.55 -6.48
C GLN A 87 -8.05 -17.00 -6.32
N ILE A 88 -8.17 -15.71 -6.01
CA ILE A 88 -9.47 -15.08 -5.69
C ILE A 88 -10.00 -14.12 -6.76
N TYR A 89 -9.20 -13.80 -7.79
CA TYR A 89 -9.60 -13.06 -8.99
C TYR A 89 -8.57 -13.24 -10.12
N ASN A 90 -9.02 -13.07 -11.37
CA ASN A 90 -8.21 -13.15 -12.59
C ASN A 90 -7.76 -11.77 -13.05
#